data_AF-A0A1B6I441-F1
#
_entry.id   AF-A0A1B6I441-F1
#
_cell.length_a   1.000
_cell.length_b   1.000
_cell.length_c   1.000
_cell.angle_alpha   90.00
_cell.angle_beta   90.00
_cell.angle_gamma   90.00
#
_symmetry.space_group_name_H-M   'P 1'
#
loop_
_entity.id
_entity.type
_entity.pdbx_description
1 polymer ?
#
loop_
_entity_poly.entity_id
_entity_poly.type
_entity_poly.pdbx_seq_one_letter_code
_entity_poly.pdbx_strand_id
1 'polypeptide(L)'
;LQSNITCIDVSLNEFITLSDLRTVVHNSRILEFKMSHRYKTPKISDQEMAHLIKTMKQHITLLHMDMCGLGNYTYNEIFGCSNLTDLKMNNAINLRLELLYRMSKSLRKIQHLKIEGPSTITKGDLQRGLFVDSTFA
;
A
#
# COMPACT_ATOMS: atom_id res chain seq x y z
N LEU A 1 -21.47 6.88 15.10
CA LEU A 1 -20.53 7.74 15.85
C LEU A 1 -19.33 7.96 14.95
N GLN A 2 -19.04 9.20 14.55
CA GLN A 2 -17.89 9.49 13.70
C GLN A 2 -16.65 9.68 14.60
N SER A 3 -15.60 8.89 14.33
CA SER A 3 -14.35 8.87 15.09
C SER A 3 -13.36 9.90 14.54
N ASN A 4 -12.56 10.50 15.42
CA ASN A 4 -11.50 11.46 15.07
C ASN A 4 -10.16 10.79 14.73
N ILE A 5 -10.13 9.46 14.62
CA ILE A 5 -8.91 8.73 14.25
C ILE A 5 -8.55 9.04 12.80
N THR A 6 -7.32 9.49 12.58
CA THR A 6 -6.77 9.76 11.24
C THR A 6 -5.56 8.88 10.90
N CYS A 7 -4.97 8.23 11.90
CA CYS A 7 -3.79 7.39 11.75
C CYS A 7 -4.06 6.01 12.38
N ILE A 8 -3.77 4.95 11.63
CA ILE A 8 -3.75 3.57 12.12
C ILE A 8 -2.33 3.05 11.94
N ASP A 9 -1.69 2.67 13.03
CA ASP A 9 -0.45 1.89 13.01
C ASP A 9 -0.63 0.61 13.80
N VAL A 10 -0.68 -0.50 13.07
CA VAL A 10 -0.77 -1.86 13.62
C VAL A 10 0.45 -2.68 13.23
N SER A 11 1.55 -2.00 12.91
CA SER A 11 2.83 -2.65 12.65
C SER A 11 3.23 -3.54 13.81
N LEU A 12 3.68 -4.75 13.49
CA LEU A 12 4.12 -5.78 14.44
C LEU A 12 3.00 -6.29 15.38
N ASN A 13 1.74 -5.92 15.13
CA ASN A 13 0.61 -6.42 15.91
C ASN A 13 0.12 -7.76 15.33
N GLU A 14 0.10 -8.80 16.15
CA GLU A 14 -0.36 -10.15 15.75
C GLU A 14 -1.82 -10.46 16.14
N PHE A 15 -2.47 -9.56 16.88
CA PHE A 15 -3.79 -9.77 17.47
C PHE A 15 -4.90 -9.06 16.71
N ILE A 16 -4.59 -7.95 16.05
CA ILE A 16 -5.55 -7.18 15.26
C ILE A 16 -6.05 -8.01 14.10
N THR A 17 -7.37 -8.12 14.01
CA THR A 17 -8.06 -8.80 12.92
C THR A 17 -8.44 -7.80 11.82
N LEU A 18 -8.73 -8.32 10.63
CA LEU A 18 -9.30 -7.51 9.56
C LEU A 18 -10.64 -6.88 9.96
N SER A 19 -11.43 -7.53 10.81
CA SER A 19 -12.73 -7.01 11.26
C SER A 19 -12.55 -5.77 12.14
N ASP A 20 -11.55 -5.77 13.02
CA ASP A 20 -11.18 -4.61 13.83
C ASP A 20 -10.77 -3.43 12.93
N LEU A 21 -9.92 -3.69 11.93
CA LEU A 21 -9.49 -2.67 10.97
C LEU A 21 -10.66 -2.10 10.17
N ARG A 22 -11.56 -2.94 9.66
CA ARG A 22 -12.75 -2.50 8.93
C ARG A 22 -13.65 -1.62 9.79
N THR A 23 -13.81 -1.97 11.06
CA THR A 23 -14.62 -1.19 12.00
C THR A 23 -14.04 0.21 12.19
N VAL A 24 -12.72 0.33 12.39
CA VAL A 24 -12.07 1.64 12.56
C VAL A 24 -12.14 2.45 11.27
N VAL A 25 -11.79 1.85 10.13
CA VAL A 25 -11.75 2.50 8.81
C VAL A 25 -13.13 2.96 8.36
N HIS A 26 -14.20 2.23 8.67
CA HIS A 26 -15.56 2.62 8.30
C HIS A 26 -16.07 3.83 9.10
N ASN A 27 -15.61 4.00 10.34
CA ASN A 27 -16.08 5.05 11.24
C ASN A 27 -15.16 6.27 11.30
N SER A 28 -14.04 6.26 10.57
CA SER A 28 -12.99 7.28 10.68
C SER A 28 -12.46 7.70 9.32
N ARG A 29 -11.97 8.94 9.21
CA ARG A 29 -11.30 9.43 8.00
C ARG A 29 -9.79 9.18 8.10
N ILE A 30 -9.37 7.97 7.71
CA ILE A 30 -7.96 7.58 7.78
C ILE A 30 -7.13 8.27 6.69
N LEU A 31 -6.08 8.96 7.12
CA LEU A 31 -5.06 9.63 6.30
C LEU A 31 -3.77 8.81 6.25
N GLU A 32 -3.45 8.09 7.33
CA GLU A 32 -2.23 7.30 7.46
C GLU A 32 -2.55 5.87 7.87
N PHE A 33 -2.04 4.90 7.12
CA PHE A 33 -2.21 3.48 7.43
C PHE A 33 -0.87 2.75 7.36
N LYS A 34 -0.50 2.11 8.46
CA LYS A 34 0.74 1.36 8.63
C LYS A 34 0.43 -0.04 9.14
N MET A 35 0.82 -1.03 8.34
CA MET A 35 0.69 -2.45 8.68
C MET A 35 1.89 -3.21 8.15
N SER A 36 2.88 -3.47 9.01
CA SER A 36 4.02 -4.33 8.70
C SER A 36 4.03 -5.57 9.59
N HIS A 37 4.45 -6.72 9.05
CA HIS A 37 4.57 -7.96 9.82
C HIS A 37 6.04 -8.33 10.01
N ARG A 38 6.33 -8.98 11.15
CA ARG A 38 7.58 -9.71 11.33
C ARG A 38 7.36 -11.14 10.79
N TYR A 39 7.75 -11.36 9.54
CA TYR A 39 8.08 -12.70 9.00
C TYR A 39 7.00 -13.79 9.13
N LYS A 40 5.71 -13.44 9.01
CA LYS A 40 4.62 -14.41 8.87
C LYS A 40 3.78 -14.03 7.66
N THR A 41 3.38 -15.03 6.87
CA THR A 41 2.44 -14.84 5.76
C THR A 41 1.19 -14.13 6.30
N PRO A 42 0.76 -13.00 5.73
CA PRO A 42 -0.39 -12.29 6.25
C PRO A 42 -1.61 -13.20 6.21
N LYS A 43 -2.38 -13.18 7.31
CA LYS A 43 -3.67 -13.90 7.41
C LYS A 43 -4.79 -13.24 6.58
N ILE A 44 -4.48 -12.14 5.89
CA ILE A 44 -5.42 -11.34 5.10
C ILE A 44 -5.16 -11.63 3.62
N SER A 45 -6.19 -12.05 2.89
CA SER A 45 -6.08 -12.30 1.46
C SER A 45 -5.93 -11.00 0.65
N ASP A 46 -5.43 -11.12 -0.59
CA ASP A 46 -5.28 -9.98 -1.51
C ASP A 46 -6.60 -9.22 -1.73
N GLN A 47 -7.72 -9.93 -1.88
CA GLN A 47 -9.03 -9.30 -2.08
C GLN A 47 -9.54 -8.58 -0.82
N GLU A 48 -9.31 -9.17 0.34
CA GLU A 48 -9.70 -8.57 1.62
C GLU A 48 -8.93 -7.29 1.92
N MET A 49 -7.63 -7.31 1.64
CA MET A 49 -6.79 -6.13 1.78
C MET A 49 -7.17 -5.05 0.76
N ALA A 50 -7.39 -5.43 -0.50
CA ALA A 50 -7.88 -4.50 -1.53
C ALA A 50 -9.18 -3.81 -1.09
N HIS A 51 -10.12 -4.55 -0.50
CA HIS A 51 -11.35 -3.97 0.03
C HIS A 51 -11.09 -2.95 1.15
N LEU A 52 -10.17 -3.24 2.06
CA LEU A 52 -9.78 -2.31 3.12
C LEU A 52 -9.19 -1.01 2.56
N ILE A 53 -8.26 -1.13 1.61
CA ILE A 53 -7.64 0.03 0.94
C ILE A 53 -8.70 0.86 0.18
N LYS A 54 -9.62 0.19 -0.51
CA LYS A 54 -10.72 0.85 -1.22
C LYS A 54 -11.54 1.77 -0.32
N THR A 55 -11.75 1.41 0.95
CA THR A 55 -12.48 2.25 1.91
C THR A 55 -11.71 3.52 2.30
N MET A 56 -10.38 3.49 2.31
CA MET A 56 -9.51 4.65 2.67
C MET A 56 -9.09 5.48 1.46
N LYS A 57 -9.25 4.94 0.25
CA LYS A 57 -8.72 5.44 -1.03
C LYS A 57 -8.85 6.94 -1.29
N GLN A 58 -9.96 7.56 -0.90
CA GLN A 58 -10.23 8.98 -1.17
C GLN A 58 -9.43 9.94 -0.30
N HIS A 59 -8.88 9.47 0.82
CA HIS A 59 -8.30 10.33 1.85
C HIS A 59 -6.88 9.95 2.26
N ILE A 60 -6.46 8.71 2.01
CA ILE A 60 -5.15 8.22 2.41
C ILE A 60 -4.03 9.02 1.72
N THR A 61 -3.07 9.49 2.51
CA THR A 61 -1.87 10.21 2.08
C THR A 61 -0.59 9.42 2.36
N LEU A 62 -0.61 8.55 3.38
CA LEU A 62 0.50 7.66 3.72
C LEU A 62 0.04 6.21 3.81
N LEU A 63 0.72 5.32 3.10
CA LEU A 63 0.45 3.89 3.11
C LEU A 63 1.74 3.08 3.24
N HIS A 64 1.94 2.46 4.40
CA HIS A 64 3.07 1.57 4.65
C HIS A 64 2.56 0.15 4.90
N MET A 65 2.93 -0.78 4.03
CA MET A 65 2.38 -2.13 4.07
C MET A 65 3.44 -3.22 3.88
N ASP A 66 3.21 -4.36 4.51
CA ASP A 66 3.78 -5.63 4.08
C ASP A 66 2.96 -6.19 2.91
N MET A 67 3.62 -6.42 1.79
CA MET A 67 3.04 -6.88 0.54
C MET A 67 3.26 -8.38 0.31
N CYS A 68 3.80 -9.10 1.30
CA CYS A 68 3.97 -10.56 1.22
C CYS A 68 2.62 -11.23 0.92
N GLY A 69 2.53 -12.03 -0.15
CA GLY A 69 1.27 -12.70 -0.52
C GLY A 69 0.17 -11.79 -1.11
N LEU A 70 0.36 -10.46 -1.14
CA LEU A 70 -0.57 -9.52 -1.79
C LEU A 70 -0.25 -9.40 -3.28
N GLY A 71 -1.26 -9.13 -4.09
CA GLY A 71 -1.23 -9.25 -5.54
C GLY A 71 -2.00 -8.13 -6.23
N ASN A 72 -2.47 -8.42 -7.44
CA ASN A 72 -3.01 -7.42 -8.34
C ASN A 72 -4.21 -6.66 -7.76
N TYR A 73 -5.04 -7.29 -6.92
CA TYR A 73 -6.20 -6.60 -6.34
C TYR A 73 -5.74 -5.47 -5.41
N THR A 74 -4.82 -5.76 -4.49
CA THR A 74 -4.30 -4.73 -3.58
C THR A 74 -3.55 -3.65 -4.35
N TYR A 75 -2.65 -4.00 -5.28
CA TYR A 75 -1.91 -3.00 -6.06
C TYR A 75 -2.83 -2.07 -6.83
N ASN A 76 -3.88 -2.59 -7.48
CA ASN A 76 -4.82 -1.76 -8.23
C ASN A 76 -5.56 -0.75 -7.33
N GLU A 77 -5.91 -1.13 -6.10
CA GLU A 77 -6.55 -0.20 -5.16
C GLU A 77 -5.56 0.83 -4.61
N ILE A 78 -4.31 0.44 -4.32
CA ILE A 78 -3.23 1.37 -3.96
C ILE A 78 -3.03 2.39 -5.07
N PHE A 79 -2.92 1.97 -6.32
CA PHE A 79 -2.68 2.87 -7.45
C PHE A 79 -3.86 3.82 -7.71
N GLY A 80 -5.06 3.48 -7.24
CA GLY A 80 -6.19 4.39 -7.28
C GLY A 80 -6.22 5.44 -6.16
N CYS A 81 -5.27 5.44 -5.22
CA CYS A 81 -5.18 6.41 -4.13
C CYS A 81 -4.53 7.72 -4.61
N SER A 82 -5.32 8.61 -5.22
CA SER A 82 -4.84 9.83 -5.90
C SER A 82 -4.22 10.90 -4.97
N ASN A 83 -4.39 10.76 -3.66
CA ASN A 83 -3.82 11.65 -2.65
C ASN A 83 -2.57 11.09 -1.97
N LEU A 84 -2.12 9.89 -2.36
CA LEU A 84 -0.97 9.24 -1.75
C LEU A 84 0.33 10.00 -2.07
N THR A 85 1.03 10.41 -1.02
CA THR A 85 2.33 11.11 -1.09
C THR A 85 3.47 10.25 -0.58
N ASP A 86 3.19 9.31 0.34
CA ASP A 86 4.16 8.39 0.91
C ASP A 86 3.69 6.93 0.77
N LEU A 87 4.46 6.13 0.05
CA LEU A 87 4.21 4.70 -0.16
C LEU A 87 5.44 3.89 0.24
N LYS A 88 5.26 3.01 1.23
CA LYS A 88 6.24 2.00 1.60
C LYS A 88 5.68 0.60 1.38
N MET A 89 6.38 -0.20 0.59
CA MET A 89 6.04 -1.59 0.29
C MET A 89 7.16 -2.51 0.78
N ASN A 90 6.92 -3.27 1.83
CA ASN A 90 7.83 -4.31 2.29
C ASN A 90 7.50 -5.65 1.61
N ASN A 91 8.49 -6.50 1.35
CA ASN A 91 8.31 -7.86 0.84
C ASN A 91 7.41 -7.94 -0.40
N ALA A 92 7.57 -6.99 -1.32
CA ALA A 92 6.78 -6.85 -2.54
C ALA A 92 7.20 -7.88 -3.62
N ILE A 93 7.09 -9.17 -3.30
CA ILE A 93 7.48 -10.30 -4.15
C ILE A 93 6.66 -10.34 -5.43
N ASN A 94 5.37 -9.97 -5.36
CA ASN A 94 4.48 -9.97 -6.52
C ASN A 94 4.52 -8.67 -7.33
N LEU A 95 5.39 -7.71 -6.98
CA LEU A 95 5.57 -6.49 -7.75
C LEU A 95 6.33 -6.80 -9.03
N ARG A 96 5.68 -6.57 -10.18
CA ARG A 96 6.23 -6.81 -11.52
C ARG A 96 6.38 -5.50 -12.28
N LEU A 97 7.20 -5.50 -13.33
CA LEU A 97 7.45 -4.32 -14.16
C LEU A 97 6.15 -3.65 -14.68
N GLU A 98 5.15 -4.43 -15.09
CA GLU A 98 3.85 -3.89 -15.52
C GLU A 98 3.15 -3.07 -14.42
N LEU A 99 3.21 -3.54 -13.17
CA LEU A 99 2.62 -2.83 -12.04
C LEU A 99 3.41 -1.57 -11.70
N LEU A 100 4.74 -1.56 -11.85
CA LEU A 100 5.55 -0.35 -11.73
C LEU A 100 5.14 0.72 -12.76
N TYR A 101 4.93 0.31 -14.02
CA TYR A 101 4.44 1.22 -15.07
C TYR A 101 3.04 1.79 -14.77
N ARG A 102 2.16 0.98 -14.18
CA ARG A 102 0.84 1.47 -13.75
C ARG A 102 0.98 2.44 -12.58
N MET A 103 1.81 2.10 -11.60
CA MET A 103 2.10 2.94 -10.44
C MET A 103 2.60 4.33 -10.85
N SER A 104 3.56 4.41 -11.78
CA SER A 104 4.12 5.70 -12.23
C SER A 104 3.09 6.59 -12.92
N LYS A 105 2.14 6.00 -13.67
CA LYS A 105 1.05 6.76 -14.32
C LYS A 105 -0.02 7.24 -13.35
N SER A 106 -0.30 6.46 -12.31
CA SER A 106 -1.42 6.70 -11.39
C SER A 106 -1.03 7.54 -10.17
N LEU A 107 0.13 7.31 -9.58
CA LEU A 107 0.54 7.93 -8.31
C LEU A 107 1.37 9.21 -8.50
N ARG A 108 0.79 10.20 -9.18
CA ARG A 108 1.49 11.44 -9.58
C ARG A 108 1.89 12.38 -8.45
N LYS A 109 1.38 12.16 -7.23
CA LYS A 109 1.68 12.98 -6.04
C LYS A 109 2.71 12.34 -5.10
N ILE A 110 3.25 11.17 -5.46
CA ILE A 110 4.23 10.47 -4.62
C ILE A 110 5.50 11.31 -4.51
N GLN A 111 5.90 11.54 -3.26
CA GLN A 111 7.14 12.23 -2.88
C GLN A 111 8.12 11.23 -2.26
N HIS A 112 7.61 10.23 -1.55
CA HIS A 112 8.40 9.19 -0.91
C HIS A 112 7.92 7.81 -1.36
N LEU A 113 8.77 7.12 -2.11
CA LEU A 113 8.57 5.72 -2.49
C LEU A 113 9.67 4.87 -1.90
N LYS A 114 9.30 3.87 -1.12
CA LYS A 114 10.24 2.91 -0.54
C LYS A 114 9.79 1.48 -0.80
N ILE A 115 10.68 0.68 -1.40
CA ILE A 115 10.46 -0.75 -1.61
C ILE A 115 11.59 -1.48 -0.87
N GLU A 116 11.22 -2.28 0.14
CA GLU A 116 12.18 -2.96 1.03
C GLU A 116 11.90 -4.47 1.12
N GLY A 117 12.94 -5.24 1.43
CA GLY A 117 12.84 -6.70 1.56
C GLY A 117 12.81 -7.42 0.20
N PRO A 118 12.45 -8.72 0.20
CA PRO A 118 12.42 -9.52 -1.02
C PRO A 118 11.43 -8.96 -2.05
N SER A 119 11.91 -8.81 -3.28
CA SER A 119 11.10 -8.44 -4.44
C SER A 119 11.65 -9.10 -5.70
N THR A 120 10.80 -9.33 -6.69
CA THR A 120 11.23 -9.79 -8.02
C THR A 120 11.73 -8.67 -8.92
N ILE A 121 11.53 -7.40 -8.54
CA ILE A 121 11.99 -6.26 -9.32
C ILE A 121 13.50 -6.06 -9.16
N THR A 122 14.17 -5.81 -10.27
CA THR A 122 15.59 -5.45 -10.30
C THR A 122 15.77 -3.93 -10.32
N LYS A 123 17.02 -3.47 -10.14
CA LYS A 123 17.37 -2.06 -10.34
C LYS A 123 17.03 -1.57 -11.75
N GLY A 124 17.21 -2.42 -12.77
CA GLY A 124 16.86 -2.10 -14.16
C GLY A 124 15.35 -1.95 -14.37
N ASP A 125 14.53 -2.73 -13.66
CA ASP A 125 13.07 -2.61 -13.72
C ASP A 125 12.58 -1.31 -13.10
N LEU A 126 13.22 -0.84 -12.02
CA LEU A 126 12.91 0.47 -11.45
C LEU A 126 13.19 1.59 -12.44
N GLN A 127 14.38 1.59 -13.06
CA GLN A 127 14.75 2.56 -14.09
C GLN A 127 13.74 2.56 -15.24
N ARG A 128 13.35 1.38 -15.72
CA ARG A 128 12.40 1.22 -16.82
C ARG A 128 10.97 1.58 -16.45
N GLY A 129 10.51 1.22 -15.25
CA GLY A 129 9.11 1.35 -14.84
C GLY A 129 8.73 2.73 -14.28
N LEU A 130 9.68 3.37 -13.57
CA LEU A 130 9.43 4.62 -12.87
C LEU A 130 10.07 5.84 -13.55
N PHE A 131 11.26 5.69 -14.12
CA PHE A 131 12.08 6.83 -14.59
C PHE A 131 12.10 7.01 -16.10
N VAL A 132 11.29 6.27 -16.87
CA VAL A 132 11.17 6.48 -18.33
C VAL A 132 10.32 7.72 -18.64
N ASP A 133 9.44 8.12 -17.73
CA ASP A 133 8.75 9.41 -17.76
C ASP A 133 9.42 10.39 -16.78
N SER A 134 9.68 11.62 -17.22
CA SER A 134 10.39 12.69 -16.48
C SER A 134 9.70 13.15 -15.19
N THR A 135 8.63 12.50 -14.76
CA THR A 135 7.89 12.80 -13.51
C THR A 135 8.62 12.30 -12.26
N PHE A 136 9.51 11.31 -12.41
CA PHE A 136 10.28 10.73 -11.30
C PHE A 136 11.79 11.00 -11.37
N ALA A 137 12.27 11.68 -12.42
CA ALA A 137 13.69 12.00 -12.61
C ALA A 137 14.13 13.21 -11.79
#